data_AF-A0A2T2P706-F1
#
_entry.id   AF-A0A2T2P706-F1
#
_cell.length_a   1.000
_cell.length_b   1.000
_cell.length_c   1.000
_cell.angle_alpha   90.00
_cell.angle_beta   90.00
_cell.angle_gamma   90.00
#
_symmetry.space_group_name_H-M   'P 1'
#
loop_
_entity.id
_entity.type
_entity.pdbx_description
1 polymer ?
#
loop_
_entity_poly.entity_id
_entity_poly.type
_entity_poly.pdbx_seq_one_letter_code
_entity_poly.pdbx_strand_id
1 'polypeptide(L)'
;MASTLDPISRFQHLLHHAKMLIASHGPYTTYPGTTVLTRAAHARENIRPASTRTLAKSFAAAQDSASSAQPDGPAKDDLRLFQAVWEATIRALEKLIQDGNLDHESFGWGIYGLSSGYLPYLASENSSADDMFHSYRKRLHDALRILPRLNSSSNESETVSSPGAERVHNLTTARRHVHIFANLLCQKIGGNWENLRWWHAIAVVERWIGKLGLAREPVTLTMEKNVGEELSSHDSRSPLSF
;
A
#
# COMPACT_ATOMS: atom_id res chain seq x y z
N MET A 1 -17.97 11.43 -5.49
CA MET A 1 -18.00 10.25 -6.38
C MET A 1 -16.56 9.84 -6.69
N ALA A 2 -16.03 8.81 -6.04
CA ALA A 2 -14.65 8.35 -6.28
C ALA A 2 -14.49 7.55 -7.59
N SER A 3 -15.59 7.07 -8.17
CA SER A 3 -15.63 6.27 -9.40
C SER A 3 -15.27 7.04 -10.66
N THR A 4 -15.34 8.37 -10.64
CA THR A 4 -15.03 9.25 -11.78
C THR A 4 -13.58 9.71 -11.82
N LEU A 5 -12.80 9.39 -10.79
CA LEU A 5 -11.38 9.74 -10.70
C LEU A 5 -10.53 8.79 -11.55
N ASP A 6 -9.43 9.31 -12.10
CA ASP A 6 -8.41 8.46 -12.72
C ASP A 6 -7.82 7.46 -11.70
N PRO A 7 -7.25 6.32 -12.15
CA PRO A 7 -6.81 5.26 -11.25
C PRO A 7 -5.88 5.70 -10.12
N ILE A 8 -4.95 6.62 -10.40
CA ILE A 8 -3.97 7.12 -9.42
C ILE A 8 -4.68 8.01 -8.40
N SER A 9 -5.49 8.96 -8.87
CA SER A 9 -6.26 9.84 -7.98
C SER A 9 -7.24 9.08 -7.09
N ARG A 10 -7.91 8.05 -7.64
CA ARG A 10 -8.81 7.18 -6.89
C ARG A 10 -8.06 6.42 -5.79
N PHE A 11 -6.90 5.85 -6.13
CA PHE A 11 -6.03 5.18 -5.16
C PHE A 11 -5.63 6.11 -4.02
N GLN A 12 -5.12 7.31 -4.32
CA GLN A 12 -4.68 8.26 -3.30
C GLN A 12 -5.84 8.70 -2.39
N HIS A 13 -7.00 8.98 -2.97
CA HIS A 13 -8.20 9.38 -2.22
C HIS A 13 -8.65 8.28 -1.25
N LEU A 14 -8.86 7.05 -1.75
CA LEU A 14 -9.30 5.93 -0.91
C LEU A 14 -8.26 5.57 0.17
N LEU A 15 -6.97 5.59 -0.19
CA LEU A 15 -5.90 5.31 0.76
C LEU A 15 -5.83 6.37 1.88
N HIS A 16 -6.03 7.64 1.56
CA HIS A 16 -6.11 8.70 2.56
C HIS A 16 -7.22 8.42 3.58
N HIS A 17 -8.43 8.10 3.11
CA HIS A 17 -9.55 7.74 3.99
C HIS A 17 -9.28 6.49 4.83
N ALA A 18 -8.68 5.45 4.23
CA ALA A 18 -8.30 4.24 4.97
C ALA A 18 -7.25 4.53 6.06
N LYS A 19 -6.24 5.35 5.77
CA LYS A 19 -5.25 5.79 6.77
C LYS A 19 -5.91 6.58 7.91
N MET A 20 -6.88 7.44 7.61
CA MET A 20 -7.64 8.19 8.61
C MET A 20 -8.49 7.28 9.50
N LEU A 21 -9.14 6.25 8.94
CA LEU A 21 -9.88 5.27 9.74
C LEU A 21 -8.97 4.47 10.67
N ILE A 22 -7.81 4.02 10.19
CA ILE A 22 -6.83 3.31 11.02
C ILE A 22 -6.26 4.23 12.10
N ALA A 23 -6.02 5.50 11.79
CA ALA A 23 -5.58 6.48 12.78
C ALA A 23 -6.63 6.71 13.88
N SER A 24 -7.92 6.72 13.51
CA SER A 24 -9.04 7.01 14.40
C SER A 24 -9.44 5.80 15.26
N HIS A 25 -9.52 4.61 14.67
CA HIS A 25 -10.01 3.39 15.35
C HIS A 25 -8.89 2.43 15.78
N GLY A 26 -7.63 2.77 15.50
CA GLY A 26 -6.48 1.95 15.83
C GLY A 26 -6.24 0.80 14.85
N PRO A 27 -5.33 -0.14 15.19
CA PRO A 27 -5.05 -1.28 14.34
C PRO A 27 -6.30 -2.14 14.20
N TYR A 28 -6.64 -2.50 12.97
CA TYR A 28 -7.64 -3.53 12.72
C TYR A 28 -7.01 -4.90 12.96
N THR A 29 -7.80 -5.81 13.51
CA THR A 29 -7.41 -7.20 13.79
C THR A 29 -8.60 -8.11 13.48
N THR A 30 -8.47 -9.41 13.72
CA THR A 30 -9.61 -10.34 13.71
C THR A 30 -9.94 -10.81 15.12
N TYR A 31 -11.17 -11.31 15.34
CA TYR A 31 -11.47 -12.00 16.59
C TYR A 31 -10.64 -13.30 16.68
N PRO A 32 -10.16 -13.69 17.89
CA PRO A 32 -9.36 -14.89 18.07
C PRO A 32 -10.02 -16.13 17.45
N GLY A 33 -9.28 -16.84 16.60
CA GLY A 33 -9.76 -18.05 15.92
C GLY A 33 -10.77 -17.81 14.78
N THR A 34 -10.95 -16.56 14.35
CA THR A 34 -11.88 -16.21 13.27
C THR A 34 -11.23 -15.29 12.23
N THR A 35 -11.93 -15.10 11.11
CA THR A 35 -11.65 -14.14 10.04
C THR A 35 -12.62 -12.96 10.07
N VAL A 36 -13.28 -12.72 11.21
CA VAL A 36 -14.16 -11.57 11.39
C VAL A 36 -13.33 -10.36 11.78
N LEU A 37 -13.34 -9.34 10.94
CA LEU A 37 -12.60 -8.11 11.13
C LEU A 37 -13.17 -7.32 12.32
N THR A 38 -12.28 -6.77 13.13
CA THR A 38 -12.64 -5.95 14.28
C THR A 38 -11.72 -4.74 14.42
N ARG A 39 -12.22 -3.73 15.13
CA ARG A 39 -11.62 -2.41 15.36
C ARG A 39 -11.99 -1.92 16.76
N ALA A 40 -11.36 -0.85 17.25
CA ALA A 40 -11.79 -0.25 18.51
C ALA A 40 -13.22 0.30 18.38
N ALA A 41 -14.07 0.02 19.39
CA ALA A 41 -15.47 0.45 19.41
C ALA A 41 -15.64 1.97 19.36
N HIS A 42 -14.71 2.69 20.00
CA HIS A 42 -14.71 4.15 20.05
C HIS A 42 -13.53 4.73 19.26
N ALA A 43 -13.75 5.87 18.63
CA ALA A 43 -12.69 6.64 18.00
C ALA A 43 -11.75 7.20 19.08
N ARG A 44 -10.46 7.30 18.76
CA ARG A 44 -9.45 7.92 19.61
C ARG A 44 -9.65 9.43 19.62
N GLU A 45 -9.60 10.03 20.80
CA GLU A 45 -9.69 11.48 20.98
C GLU A 45 -8.52 12.23 20.32
N ASN A 46 -7.32 11.63 20.32
CA ASN A 46 -6.12 12.20 19.72
C ASN A 46 -5.71 11.40 18.48
N ILE A 47 -6.19 11.85 17.31
CA ILE A 47 -5.87 11.23 16.02
C ILE A 47 -4.41 11.53 15.67
N ARG A 48 -3.58 10.49 15.61
CA ARG A 48 -2.19 10.55 15.13
C ARG A 48 -2.02 9.66 13.91
N PRO A 49 -1.16 10.02 12.94
CA PRO A 49 -0.86 9.16 11.80
C PRO A 49 -0.44 7.77 12.27
N ALA A 50 -1.06 6.74 11.68
CA ALA A 50 -0.74 5.35 12.00
C ALA A 50 0.67 5.00 11.53
N SER A 51 1.42 4.26 12.36
CA SER A 51 2.74 3.75 11.99
C SER A 51 2.63 2.77 10.81
N THR A 52 3.71 2.63 10.01
CA THR A 52 3.79 1.62 8.94
C THR A 52 3.43 0.22 9.41
N ARG A 53 3.85 -0.16 10.62
CA ARG A 53 3.53 -1.46 11.22
C ARG A 53 2.03 -1.61 11.50
N THR A 54 1.38 -0.55 11.97
CA THR A 54 -0.06 -0.51 12.24
C THR A 54 -0.86 -0.62 10.94
N LEU A 55 -0.44 0.11 9.90
CA LEU A 55 -1.06 0.04 8.58
C LEU A 55 -0.91 -1.37 8.00
N ALA A 56 0.30 -1.93 8.01
CA ALA A 56 0.57 -3.28 7.52
C ALA A 56 -0.30 -4.34 8.21
N LYS A 57 -0.42 -4.28 9.55
CA LYS A 57 -1.27 -5.21 10.31
C LYS A 57 -2.75 -5.07 9.96
N SER A 58 -3.23 -3.83 9.83
CA SER A 58 -4.65 -3.57 9.54
C SER A 58 -5.05 -4.07 8.16
N PHE A 59 -4.22 -3.80 7.14
CA PHE A 59 -4.44 -4.30 5.78
C PHE A 59 -4.26 -5.81 5.68
N ALA A 60 -3.37 -6.42 6.48
CA ALA A 60 -3.25 -7.88 6.55
C ALA A 60 -4.53 -8.51 7.14
N ALA A 61 -5.04 -7.98 8.26
CA ALA A 61 -6.30 -8.44 8.85
C ALA A 61 -7.48 -8.28 7.88
N ALA A 62 -7.54 -7.15 7.16
CA ALA A 62 -8.57 -6.91 6.14
C ALA A 62 -8.48 -7.92 4.99
N GLN A 63 -7.28 -8.20 4.49
CA GLN A 63 -7.05 -9.21 3.46
C GLN A 63 -7.49 -10.60 3.92
N ASP A 64 -7.09 -11.00 5.12
CA ASP A 64 -7.44 -12.31 5.70
C ASP A 64 -8.96 -12.44 5.93
N SER A 65 -9.67 -11.31 6.07
CA SER A 65 -11.13 -11.24 6.27
C SER A 65 -11.93 -11.08 4.97
N ALA A 66 -11.27 -10.78 3.84
CA ALA A 66 -11.91 -10.27 2.63
C ALA A 66 -12.90 -11.25 1.98
N SER A 67 -12.65 -12.55 2.12
CA SER A 67 -13.51 -13.62 1.59
C SER A 67 -14.51 -14.17 2.61
N SER A 68 -14.43 -13.72 3.87
CA SER A 68 -15.22 -14.27 4.97
C SER A 68 -16.49 -13.48 5.22
N ALA A 69 -17.56 -14.17 5.62
CA ALA A 69 -18.81 -13.52 6.02
C ALA A 69 -18.57 -12.60 7.23
N GLN A 70 -18.95 -11.33 7.09
CA GLN A 70 -18.84 -10.34 8.16
C GLN A 70 -20.23 -10.00 8.72
N PRO A 71 -20.38 -9.89 10.05
CA PRO A 71 -21.60 -9.38 10.66
C PRO A 71 -21.84 -7.93 10.24
N ASP A 72 -23.11 -7.50 10.25
CA ASP A 72 -23.44 -6.11 9.95
C ASP A 72 -22.87 -5.17 11.03
N GLY A 73 -22.34 -4.03 10.59
CA GLY A 73 -21.77 -3.01 11.45
C GLY A 73 -20.58 -2.29 10.83
N PRO A 74 -20.00 -1.32 11.56
CA PRO A 74 -18.97 -0.44 11.01
C PRO A 74 -17.73 -1.15 10.46
N ALA A 75 -17.31 -2.26 11.09
CA ALA A 75 -16.14 -3.02 10.63
C ALA A 75 -16.34 -3.65 9.24
N LYS A 76 -17.59 -3.99 8.86
CA LYS A 76 -17.93 -4.48 7.53
C LYS A 76 -17.84 -3.38 6.48
N ASP A 77 -18.27 -2.17 6.82
CA ASP A 77 -18.14 -1.01 5.93
C ASP A 77 -16.67 -0.59 5.76
N ASP A 78 -15.89 -0.64 6.84
CA ASP A 78 -14.44 -0.40 6.81
C ASP A 78 -13.73 -1.46 5.95
N LEU A 79 -14.15 -2.74 6.02
CA LEU A 79 -13.63 -3.80 5.14
C LEU A 79 -13.92 -3.52 3.66
N ARG A 80 -15.13 -3.04 3.32
CA ARG A 80 -15.46 -2.63 1.94
C ARG A 80 -14.57 -1.50 1.46
N LEU A 81 -14.22 -0.54 2.31
CA LEU A 81 -13.24 0.48 1.96
C LEU A 81 -11.86 -0.13 1.71
N PHE A 82 -11.38 -1.03 2.57
CA PHE A 82 -10.08 -1.68 2.36
C PHE A 82 -10.05 -2.49 1.05
N GLN A 83 -11.14 -3.18 0.71
CA GLN A 83 -11.30 -3.85 -0.59
C GLN A 83 -11.26 -2.85 -1.75
N ALA A 84 -11.97 -1.71 -1.64
CA ALA A 84 -11.93 -0.67 -2.66
C ALA A 84 -10.52 -0.05 -2.82
N VAL A 85 -9.76 0.10 -1.72
CA VAL A 85 -8.34 0.50 -1.77
C VAL A 85 -7.51 -0.54 -2.51
N TRP A 86 -7.73 -1.83 -2.23
CA TRP A 86 -7.01 -2.91 -2.89
C TRP A 86 -7.27 -2.93 -4.40
N GLU A 87 -8.53 -2.85 -4.82
CA GLU A 87 -8.90 -2.74 -6.24
C GLU A 87 -8.27 -1.51 -6.91
N ALA A 88 -8.29 -0.36 -6.24
CA ALA A 88 -7.65 0.85 -6.74
C ALA A 88 -6.12 0.72 -6.83
N THR A 89 -5.51 -0.03 -5.90
CA THR A 89 -4.07 -0.33 -5.91
C THR A 89 -3.69 -1.15 -7.14
N ILE A 90 -4.47 -2.18 -7.45
CA ILE A 90 -4.27 -3.00 -8.66
C ILE A 90 -4.35 -2.12 -9.92
N ARG A 91 -5.40 -1.31 -10.05
CA ARG A 91 -5.56 -0.43 -11.22
C ARG A 91 -4.44 0.60 -11.32
N ALA A 92 -3.95 1.12 -10.20
CA ALA A 92 -2.81 2.03 -10.18
C ALA A 92 -1.50 1.33 -10.60
N LEU A 93 -1.26 0.10 -10.15
CA LEU A 93 -0.11 -0.72 -10.61
C LEU A 93 -0.17 -0.94 -12.12
N GLU A 94 -1.32 -1.37 -12.64
CA GLU A 94 -1.52 -1.59 -14.07
C GLU A 94 -1.27 -0.32 -14.88
N LYS A 95 -1.80 0.82 -14.41
CA LYS A 95 -1.55 2.11 -15.05
C LYS A 95 -0.07 2.50 -15.05
N LEU A 96 0.63 2.34 -13.92
CA LEU A 96 2.06 2.63 -13.82
C LEU A 96 2.91 1.75 -14.75
N ILE A 97 2.51 0.50 -14.95
CA ILE A 97 3.15 -0.42 -15.90
C ILE A 97 2.86 0.04 -17.35
N GLN A 98 1.61 0.36 -17.67
CA GLN A 98 1.19 0.77 -19.02
C GLN A 98 1.83 2.10 -19.45
N ASP A 99 1.92 3.07 -18.54
CA ASP A 99 2.50 4.38 -18.84
C ASP A 99 4.02 4.28 -19.12
N GLY A 100 4.66 3.12 -18.90
CA GLY A 100 6.02 2.79 -19.39
C GLY A 100 7.15 3.62 -18.78
N ASN A 101 6.85 4.48 -17.80
CA ASN A 101 7.80 5.44 -17.23
C ASN A 101 8.76 4.85 -16.20
N LEU A 102 8.70 3.54 -15.96
CA LEU A 102 9.62 2.84 -15.05
C LEU A 102 10.61 2.02 -15.89
N ASP A 103 11.90 2.31 -15.72
CA ASP A 103 12.93 1.43 -16.24
C ASP A 103 12.86 0.06 -15.53
N HIS A 104 13.39 -0.97 -16.19
CA HIS A 104 13.28 -2.34 -15.70
C HIS A 104 13.95 -2.52 -14.33
N GLU A 105 14.97 -1.72 -14.01
CA GLU A 105 15.62 -1.75 -12.71
C GLU A 105 14.71 -1.17 -11.61
N SER A 106 14.11 0.01 -11.80
CA SER A 106 13.15 0.58 -10.84
C SER A 106 11.92 -0.30 -10.66
N PHE A 107 11.47 -0.94 -11.75
CA PHE A 107 10.39 -1.92 -11.69
C PHE A 107 10.77 -3.13 -10.83
N GLY A 108 11.98 -3.67 -11.01
CA GLY A 108 12.50 -4.78 -10.21
C GLY A 108 12.62 -4.49 -8.72
N TRP A 109 12.96 -3.25 -8.34
CA TRP A 109 12.94 -2.81 -6.94
C TRP A 109 11.54 -2.80 -6.33
N GLY A 110 10.53 -2.36 -7.10
CA GLY A 110 9.13 -2.44 -6.67
C GLY A 110 8.66 -3.88 -6.53
N ILE A 111 9.10 -4.78 -7.42
CA ILE A 111 8.77 -6.20 -7.37
C ILE A 111 9.43 -6.91 -6.20
N TYR A 112 10.64 -6.51 -5.79
CA TYR A 112 11.19 -6.94 -4.51
C TYR A 112 10.32 -6.51 -3.32
N GLY A 113 9.85 -5.25 -3.33
CA GLY A 113 8.91 -4.74 -2.32
C GLY A 113 7.60 -5.53 -2.30
N LEU A 114 6.97 -5.73 -3.46
CA LEU A 114 5.77 -6.54 -3.66
C LEU A 114 6.01 -7.96 -3.17
N SER A 115 7.18 -8.52 -3.46
CA SER A 115 7.55 -9.88 -3.12
C SER A 115 8.02 -10.10 -1.69
N SER A 116 8.32 -9.05 -0.94
CA SER A 116 8.63 -9.18 0.49
C SER A 116 7.41 -9.60 1.33
N GLY A 117 6.20 -9.39 0.80
CA GLY A 117 4.95 -9.62 1.52
C GLY A 117 4.40 -11.06 1.51
N TYR A 118 4.82 -11.97 0.61
CA TYR A 118 4.02 -13.20 0.40
C TYR A 118 3.72 -14.01 1.65
N LEU A 119 2.47 -14.45 1.74
CA LEU A 119 1.99 -15.49 2.64
C LEU A 119 2.71 -16.81 2.33
N PRO A 120 3.39 -17.42 3.31
CA PRO A 120 3.94 -18.78 3.15
C PRO A 120 2.86 -19.86 2.98
N TYR A 121 1.59 -19.50 3.13
CA TYR A 121 0.50 -20.43 3.47
C TYR A 121 -0.73 -20.21 2.59
N LEU A 122 -0.58 -20.43 1.29
CA LEU A 122 -1.64 -20.91 0.40
C LEU A 122 -1.06 -21.90 -0.63
N ALA A 123 0.09 -22.52 -0.31
CA ALA A 123 0.61 -23.63 -1.07
C ALA A 123 -0.38 -24.79 -0.88
N SER A 124 -1.29 -24.96 -1.84
CA SER A 124 -1.86 -26.26 -2.11
C SER A 124 -0.68 -27.20 -2.30
N GLU A 125 -0.60 -28.28 -1.53
CA GLU A 125 0.53 -29.24 -1.49
C GLU A 125 0.89 -29.88 -2.86
N ASN A 126 0.24 -29.47 -3.95
CA ASN A 126 0.38 -30.03 -5.28
C ASN A 126 0.73 -29.01 -6.39
N SER A 127 1.02 -27.74 -6.09
CA SER A 127 1.28 -26.72 -7.13
C SER A 127 2.78 -26.44 -7.32
N SER A 128 3.41 -27.11 -8.28
CA SER A 128 4.81 -26.85 -8.71
C SER A 128 5.07 -25.40 -9.14
N ALA A 129 4.01 -24.64 -9.45
CA ALA A 129 4.05 -23.23 -9.75
C ALA A 129 4.44 -22.36 -8.53
N ASP A 130 4.06 -22.78 -7.32
CA ASP A 130 4.34 -22.06 -6.08
C ASP A 130 5.81 -22.24 -5.66
N ASP A 131 6.38 -23.42 -5.88
CA ASP A 131 7.81 -23.68 -5.62
C ASP A 131 8.73 -22.80 -6.47
N MET A 132 8.40 -22.65 -7.75
CA MET A 132 9.16 -21.79 -8.67
C MET A 132 9.08 -20.32 -8.27
N PHE A 133 7.91 -19.88 -7.83
CA PHE A 133 7.70 -18.52 -7.35
C PHE A 133 8.58 -18.22 -6.12
N HIS A 134 8.54 -19.09 -5.11
CA HIS A 134 9.37 -18.97 -3.91
C HIS A 134 10.87 -19.03 -4.22
N SER A 135 11.27 -19.89 -5.16
CA SER A 135 12.63 -19.99 -5.65
C SER A 135 13.12 -18.68 -6.28
N TYR A 136 12.33 -18.06 -7.16
CA TYR A 136 12.69 -16.78 -7.77
C TYR A 136 12.77 -15.66 -6.75
N ARG A 137 11.85 -15.61 -5.78
CA ARG A 137 11.92 -14.65 -4.67
C ARG A 137 13.21 -14.80 -3.87
N LYS A 138 13.57 -16.03 -3.48
CA LYS A 138 14.80 -16.31 -2.74
C LYS A 138 16.03 -15.86 -3.52
N ARG A 139 16.11 -16.20 -4.81
CA ARG A 139 17.24 -15.81 -5.67
C ARG A 139 17.32 -14.31 -5.89
N LEU A 140 16.18 -13.62 -6.02
CA LEU A 140 16.13 -12.16 -6.08
C LEU A 140 16.65 -11.55 -4.77
N HIS A 141 16.21 -12.05 -3.62
CA HIS A 141 16.68 -11.61 -2.31
C HIS A 141 18.19 -11.78 -2.16
N ASP A 142 18.73 -12.94 -2.54
CA ASP A 142 20.16 -13.21 -2.45
C ASP A 142 20.97 -12.29 -3.38
N ALA A 143 20.48 -12.05 -4.60
CA ALA A 143 21.12 -11.10 -5.53
C ALA A 143 21.13 -9.66 -4.98
N LEU A 144 20.05 -9.22 -4.34
CA LEU A 144 19.95 -7.88 -3.74
C LEU A 144 20.87 -7.69 -2.54
N ARG A 145 21.15 -8.75 -1.76
CA ARG A 145 22.11 -8.68 -0.65
C ARG A 145 23.54 -8.45 -1.09
N ILE A 146 23.87 -8.79 -2.34
CA ILE A 146 25.20 -8.57 -2.93
C ILE A 146 25.36 -7.12 -3.40
N LEU A 147 24.26 -6.42 -3.70
CA LEU A 147 24.30 -5.03 -4.15
C LEU A 147 24.68 -4.07 -3.01
N PRO A 148 25.42 -2.98 -3.30
CA PRO A 148 25.75 -1.97 -2.30
C PRO A 148 24.48 -1.31 -1.76
N ARG A 149 24.39 -1.14 -0.43
CA ARG A 149 23.29 -0.41 0.20
C ARG A 149 23.51 1.10 0.02
N LEU A 150 22.52 1.80 -0.54
CA LEU A 150 22.60 3.25 -0.78
C LEU A 150 22.71 4.09 0.51
N ASN A 151 22.30 3.55 1.67
CA ASN A 151 22.25 4.26 2.94
C ASN A 151 23.05 3.61 4.08
N SER A 152 24.00 2.71 3.79
CA SER A 152 24.87 2.21 4.86
C SER A 152 25.83 3.33 5.27
N SER A 153 25.59 3.93 6.43
CA SER A 153 26.65 4.58 7.18
C SER A 153 27.83 3.62 7.25
N SER A 154 29.02 4.14 6.97
CA SER A 154 30.21 3.47 6.43
C SER A 154 30.87 2.35 7.26
N ASN A 155 30.15 1.61 8.11
CA ASN A 155 30.78 0.72 9.10
C ASN A 155 30.37 -0.75 9.03
N GLU A 156 29.59 -1.20 8.04
CA GLU A 156 29.31 -2.63 7.85
C GLU A 156 29.56 -3.07 6.41
N SER A 157 30.83 -3.27 6.07
CA SER A 157 31.22 -4.18 5.00
C SER A 157 32.58 -4.78 5.32
N GLU A 158 32.75 -5.33 6.52
CA GLU A 158 33.69 -6.42 6.70
C GLU A 158 33.10 -7.67 6.04
N THR A 159 33.55 -7.97 4.82
CA THR A 159 33.93 -9.34 4.44
C THR A 159 34.58 -9.32 3.06
N VAL A 160 35.88 -9.63 3.10
CA VAL A 160 36.75 -10.10 2.01
C VAL A 160 37.03 -9.10 0.89
N SER A 161 38.27 -8.63 0.88
CA SER A 161 38.93 -7.95 -0.25
C SER A 161 39.00 -8.89 -1.46
N SER A 162 37.88 -9.08 -2.15
CA SER A 162 37.88 -9.64 -3.49
C SER A 162 38.67 -8.72 -4.41
N PRO A 163 39.56 -9.24 -5.27
CA PRO A 163 40.22 -8.46 -6.32
C PRO A 163 39.20 -7.62 -7.09
N GLY A 164 39.57 -6.42 -7.52
CA GLY A 164 38.65 -5.48 -8.18
C GLY A 164 37.85 -6.12 -9.32
N ALA A 165 38.45 -7.04 -10.07
CA ALA A 165 37.79 -7.80 -11.13
C ALA A 165 36.69 -8.77 -10.62
N GLU A 166 36.93 -9.49 -9.53
CA GLU A 166 35.95 -10.41 -8.94
C GLU A 166 34.77 -9.63 -8.33
N ARG A 167 35.04 -8.49 -7.67
CA ARG A 167 33.99 -7.61 -7.15
C ARG A 167 33.11 -7.05 -8.27
N VAL A 168 33.71 -6.57 -9.36
CA VAL A 168 32.97 -6.07 -10.53
C VAL A 168 32.15 -7.19 -11.19
N HIS A 169 32.71 -8.39 -11.29
CA HIS A 169 32.00 -9.56 -11.81
C HIS A 169 30.78 -9.90 -10.93
N ASN A 170 30.95 -9.99 -9.61
CA ASN A 170 29.88 -10.30 -8.67
C ASN A 170 28.76 -9.26 -8.70
N LEU A 171 29.10 -7.96 -8.78
CA LEU A 171 28.11 -6.88 -8.91
C LEU A 171 27.35 -6.95 -10.23
N THR A 172 28.04 -7.23 -11.34
CA THR A 172 27.41 -7.34 -12.66
C THR A 172 26.45 -8.53 -12.71
N THR A 173 26.87 -9.68 -12.17
CA THR A 173 26.05 -10.89 -12.05
C THR A 173 24.84 -10.64 -11.15
N ALA A 174 25.03 -9.98 -10.00
CA ALA A 174 23.93 -9.63 -9.09
C ALA A 174 22.89 -8.72 -9.77
N ARG A 175 23.32 -7.65 -10.46
CA ARG A 175 22.41 -6.78 -11.23
C ARG A 175 21.62 -7.56 -12.28
N ARG A 176 22.30 -8.44 -13.02
CA ARG A 176 21.66 -9.31 -14.02
C ARG A 176 20.63 -10.24 -13.37
N HIS A 177 20.94 -10.84 -12.23
CA HIS A 177 20.02 -11.70 -11.49
C HIS A 177 18.82 -10.94 -10.96
N VAL A 178 19.02 -9.73 -10.44
CA VAL A 178 17.92 -8.85 -10.02
C VAL A 178 16.97 -8.62 -11.20
N HIS A 179 17.51 -8.26 -12.36
CA HIS A 179 16.72 -8.04 -13.57
C HIS A 179 15.95 -9.31 -14.00
N ILE A 180 16.64 -10.45 -14.10
CA ILE A 180 16.02 -11.72 -14.54
C ILE A 180 14.91 -12.15 -13.57
N PHE A 181 15.21 -12.23 -12.27
CA PHE A 181 14.24 -12.75 -11.30
C PHE A 181 13.10 -11.77 -11.04
N ALA A 182 13.34 -10.45 -11.11
CA ALA A 182 12.27 -9.48 -11.12
C ALA A 182 11.31 -9.74 -12.29
N ASN A 183 11.81 -9.82 -13.52
CA ASN A 183 10.97 -10.06 -14.70
C ASN A 183 10.19 -11.38 -14.61
N LEU A 184 10.85 -12.47 -14.17
CA LEU A 184 10.19 -13.76 -13.98
C LEU A 184 9.08 -13.70 -12.92
N LEU A 185 9.31 -12.98 -11.81
CA LEU A 185 8.28 -12.75 -10.80
C LEU A 185 7.13 -11.91 -11.36
N CYS A 186 7.40 -10.90 -12.18
CA CYS A 186 6.36 -10.09 -12.83
C CYS A 186 5.49 -10.93 -13.76
N GLN A 187 6.13 -11.73 -14.61
CA GLN A 187 5.46 -12.64 -15.53
C GLN A 187 4.62 -13.67 -14.77
N LYS A 188 5.14 -14.16 -13.64
CA LYS A 188 4.44 -15.15 -12.81
C LYS A 188 3.27 -14.56 -12.03
N ILE A 189 3.39 -13.30 -11.59
CA ILE A 189 2.26 -12.53 -11.05
C ILE A 189 1.21 -12.38 -12.16
N GLY A 190 1.61 -12.04 -13.39
CA GLY A 190 0.76 -12.24 -14.58
C GLY A 190 -0.63 -11.60 -14.51
N GLY A 191 -0.78 -10.51 -13.74
CA GLY A 191 -2.08 -9.88 -13.45
C GLY A 191 -2.89 -10.53 -12.32
N ASN A 192 -2.46 -11.68 -11.79
CA ASN A 192 -2.96 -12.25 -10.55
C ASN A 192 -2.23 -11.66 -9.34
N TRP A 193 -2.88 -10.67 -8.72
CA TRP A 193 -2.36 -9.95 -7.56
C TRP A 193 -2.76 -10.59 -6.21
N GLU A 194 -3.53 -11.67 -6.20
CA GLU A 194 -4.15 -12.25 -4.99
C GLU A 194 -3.12 -12.69 -3.94
N ASN A 195 -1.95 -13.12 -4.39
CA ASN A 195 -0.87 -13.62 -3.54
C ASN A 195 -0.09 -12.49 -2.84
N LEU A 196 -0.33 -11.23 -3.20
CA LEU A 196 0.35 -10.10 -2.58
C LEU A 196 -0.29 -9.68 -1.26
N ARG A 197 0.55 -9.33 -0.29
CA ARG A 197 0.06 -8.62 0.89
C ARG A 197 -0.33 -7.20 0.53
N TRP A 198 -1.58 -6.84 0.77
CA TRP A 198 -2.18 -5.57 0.35
C TRP A 198 -1.30 -4.36 0.68
N TRP A 199 -0.81 -4.25 1.93
CA TRP A 199 0.02 -3.11 2.34
C TRP A 199 1.33 -2.97 1.56
N HIS A 200 1.99 -4.06 1.19
CA HIS A 200 3.26 -4.00 0.47
C HIS A 200 3.05 -3.42 -0.93
N ALA A 201 1.98 -3.85 -1.60
CA ALA A 201 1.59 -3.31 -2.89
C ALA A 201 1.17 -1.84 -2.79
N ILE A 202 0.36 -1.47 -1.81
CA ILE A 202 0.00 -0.07 -1.53
C ILE A 202 1.26 0.79 -1.35
N ALA A 203 2.22 0.33 -0.54
CA ALA A 203 3.45 1.06 -0.28
C ALA A 203 4.33 1.22 -1.53
N VAL A 204 4.36 0.23 -2.42
CA VAL A 204 5.09 0.31 -3.70
C VAL A 204 4.43 1.34 -4.62
N VAL A 205 3.11 1.31 -4.74
CA VAL A 205 2.35 2.30 -5.53
C VAL A 205 2.57 3.71 -4.99
N GLU A 206 2.44 3.94 -3.68
CA GLU A 206 2.69 5.27 -3.09
C GLU A 206 4.10 5.79 -3.39
N ARG A 207 5.12 4.92 -3.29
CA ARG A 207 6.51 5.31 -3.57
C ARG A 207 6.71 5.68 -5.03
N TRP A 208 6.16 4.91 -5.97
CA TRP A 208 6.27 5.21 -7.39
C TRP A 208 5.52 6.48 -7.78
N ILE A 209 4.29 6.67 -7.29
CA ILE A 209 3.54 7.92 -7.49
C ILE A 209 4.36 9.12 -7.00
N GLY A 210 4.94 9.03 -5.81
CA GLY A 210 5.79 10.10 -5.26
C GLY A 210 7.05 10.34 -6.08
N LYS A 211 7.72 9.28 -6.55
CA LYS A 211 8.95 9.40 -7.36
C LYS A 211 8.73 9.91 -8.77
N LEU A 212 7.58 9.60 -9.37
CA LEU A 212 7.21 10.04 -10.71
C LEU A 212 6.55 11.44 -10.70
N GLY A 213 6.39 12.07 -9.53
CA GLY A 213 5.72 13.37 -9.42
C GLY A 213 4.23 13.32 -9.77
N LEU A 214 3.61 12.14 -9.67
CA LEU A 214 2.18 11.93 -9.97
C LEU A 214 1.29 12.19 -8.76
N ALA A 215 1.89 12.54 -7.61
CA ALA A 215 1.15 12.84 -6.40
C ALA A 215 0.38 14.16 -6.57
N ARG A 216 -0.95 14.11 -6.43
CA ARG A 216 -1.73 15.33 -6.27
C ARG A 216 -1.59 15.87 -4.85
N GLU A 217 -1.60 17.19 -4.70
CA GLU A 217 -1.76 17.81 -3.39
C GLU A 217 -3.07 17.31 -2.75
N PRO A 218 -3.07 16.98 -1.45
CA PRO A 218 -4.30 16.61 -0.78
C PRO A 218 -5.25 17.80 -0.88
N VAL A 219 -6.43 17.58 -1.46
CA VAL A 219 -7.53 18.57 -1.39
C VAL A 219 -7.88 18.69 0.09
N THR A 220 -7.29 19.66 0.77
CA THR A 220 -7.76 20.16 2.05
C THR A 220 -9.15 20.70 1.78
N LEU A 221 -10.17 19.89 2.00
CA LEU A 221 -11.50 20.39 2.28
C LEU A 221 -11.38 21.14 3.60
N THR A 222 -11.01 22.41 3.53
CA THR A 222 -11.30 23.38 4.57
C THR A 222 -12.81 23.32 4.76
N MET A 223 -13.25 22.56 5.76
CA MET A 223 -14.55 22.77 6.36
C MET A 223 -14.48 24.16 6.98
N GLU A 224 -14.78 25.17 6.16
CA GLU A 224 -15.11 26.50 6.65
C GLU A 224 -16.27 26.32 7.60
N LYS A 225 -15.93 26.47 8.86
CA LYS A 225 -16.83 26.56 9.98
C LYS A 225 -17.61 27.86 9.76
N ASN A 226 -18.74 27.78 9.03
CA ASN A 226 -19.74 28.85 9.03
C ASN A 226 -20.36 28.91 10.43
N VAL A 227 -19.60 29.54 11.33
CA VAL A 227 -20.10 30.04 12.61
C VAL A 227 -20.99 31.21 12.24
N GLY A 228 -22.27 31.08 12.58
CA GLY A 228 -23.27 32.11 12.34
C GLY A 228 -22.86 33.44 12.95
N GLU A 229 -22.69 34.43 12.08
CA GLU A 229 -22.90 35.84 12.38
C GLU A 229 -23.99 36.34 11.41
N GLU A 230 -25.25 36.01 11.71
CA GLU A 230 -26.39 36.82 11.28
C GLU A 230 -26.88 37.62 12.49
N LEU A 231 -26.15 38.69 12.77
CA LEU A 231 -26.64 39.85 13.51
C LEU A 231 -26.65 41.01 12.52
N SER A 232 -27.81 41.34 11.96
CA SER A 232 -28.24 42.72 11.72
C SER A 232 -29.51 42.78 10.87
N SER A 233 -30.42 43.65 11.29
CA SER A 233 -31.46 44.32 10.50
C SER A 233 -32.79 43.59 10.29
N HIS A 234 -33.57 43.48 11.36
CA HIS A 234 -35.03 43.62 11.21
C HIS A 234 -35.47 44.89 11.95
N ASP A 235 -35.37 46.01 11.24
CA ASP A 235 -36.05 47.25 11.60
C ASP A 235 -36.83 47.71 10.37
N SER A 236 -38.17 47.72 10.49
CA SER A 236 -39.08 48.75 9.93
C SER A 236 -40.52 48.25 9.77
N ARG A 237 -41.40 48.87 10.57
CA ARG A 237 -42.76 49.35 10.25
C ARG A 237 -43.95 48.40 10.39
N SER A 238 -44.80 48.77 11.36
CA SER A 238 -46.25 48.92 11.17
C SER A 238 -46.78 50.01 12.11
N PRO A 239 -47.44 51.07 11.62
CA PRO A 239 -48.26 51.93 12.46
C PRO A 239 -49.69 51.36 12.50
N LEU A 240 -50.20 51.12 13.71
CA LEU A 240 -51.62 50.86 13.94
C LEU A 240 -52.37 52.20 14.07
N SER A 241 -53.38 52.35 13.24
CA SER A 241 -54.51 53.27 13.41
C SER A 241 -55.44 52.75 14.50
N PHE A 242 -55.70 53.56 15.53
CA PHE A 242 -57.01 54.03 16.02
C PHE A 242 -56.80 54.99 17.19
#